data_AF-A0A540LIL8-F1
#
_entry.id   AF-A0A540LIL8-F1
#
_cell.length_a   1.000
_cell.length_b   1.000
_cell.length_c   1.000
_cell.angle_alpha   90.00
_cell.angle_beta   90.00
_cell.angle_gamma   90.00
#
_symmetry.space_group_name_H-M   'P 1'
#
loop_
_entity.id
_entity.type
_entity.pdbx_description
1 polymer ?
#
loop_
_entity_poly.entity_id
_entity_poly.type
_entity_poly.pdbx_seq_one_letter_code
_entity_poly.pdbx_strand_id
1 'polypeptide(L)' 'MSAASQVDPHDKMRARNVNRVAWGEQAPRPAHEYGSIKSAPSPPPPSSASTIKDHSKIEVEDNPTERHCYASYIQFHK' A
#
# COMPACT_ATOMS: atom_id res chain seq x y z
N MET A 1 -44.13 8.23 -33.38
CA MET A 1 -43.98 6.92 -32.73
C MET A 1 -42.57 6.44 -32.98
N SER A 2 -41.71 6.41 -31.96
CA SER A 2 -40.31 6.02 -32.14
C SER A 2 -40.23 4.52 -32.42
N ALA A 3 -39.90 4.15 -33.65
CA ALA A 3 -39.68 2.77 -34.04
C ALA A 3 -38.49 2.23 -33.24
N ALA A 4 -38.74 1.31 -32.31
CA ALA A 4 -37.70 0.57 -31.64
C ALA A 4 -37.01 -0.30 -32.70
N SER A 5 -35.82 0.11 -33.16
CA SER A 5 -35.03 -0.67 -34.08
C SER A 5 -34.74 -2.04 -33.45
N GLN A 6 -35.02 -3.11 -34.20
CA GLN A 6 -34.68 -4.47 -33.78
C GLN A 6 -33.17 -4.63 -33.84
N VAL A 7 -32.49 -4.21 -32.77
CA VAL A 7 -31.05 -4.47 -32.60
C VAL A 7 -30.87 -5.97 -32.42
N ASP A 8 -29.93 -6.55 -33.19
CA ASP A 8 -29.48 -7.94 -33.09
C ASP A 8 -29.23 -8.29 -31.61
N PRO A 9 -29.75 -9.41 -31.08
CA PRO A 9 -29.45 -9.89 -29.73
C PRO A 9 -27.96 -9.81 -29.36
N HIS A 10 -27.06 -10.08 -30.30
CA HIS A 10 -25.62 -10.00 -30.08
C HIS A 10 -25.14 -8.56 -29.85
N ASP A 11 -25.64 -7.62 -30.65
CA ASP A 11 -25.34 -6.19 -30.51
C ASP A 11 -25.96 -5.57 -29.25
N LYS A 12 -27.12 -6.06 -28.80
CA LYS A 12 -27.69 -5.68 -27.49
C LYS A 12 -26.78 -6.07 -26.33
N MET A 13 -26.12 -7.22 -26.39
CA MET A 13 -25.17 -7.65 -25.36
C MET A 13 -23.89 -6.83 -25.40
N ARG A 14 -23.41 -6.53 -26.61
CA ARG A 14 -22.20 -5.70 -26.82
C ARG A 14 -22.40 -4.27 -26.33
N ALA A 15 -23.53 -3.64 -26.66
CA ALA A 15 -23.84 -2.25 -26.33
C ALA A 15 -23.94 -1.98 -24.82
N ARG A 16 -24.49 -2.93 -24.03
CA ARG A 16 -24.61 -2.77 -22.57
C ARG A 16 -23.27 -2.73 -21.85
N ASN A 17 -22.26 -3.44 -22.37
CA ASN A 17 -20.98 -3.61 -21.69
C ASN A 17 -19.96 -2.54 -22.09
N VAL A 18 -20.02 -2.03 -23.33
CA VAL A 18 -19.05 -1.04 -23.84
C VAL A 18 -19.35 0.40 -23.42
N ASN A 19 -20.64 0.79 -23.29
CA ASN A 19 -20.96 2.19 -22.93
C ASN A 19 -20.50 2.56 -21.51
N ARG A 20 -20.48 1.63 -20.56
CA ARG A 20 -20.07 1.96 -19.18
C ARG A 20 -18.54 2.04 -19.04
N VAL A 21 -17.82 1.13 -19.71
CA VAL A 21 -16.35 1.13 -19.73
C VAL A 21 -15.78 2.33 -20.50
N ALA A 22 -16.38 2.70 -21.64
CA ALA A 22 -15.93 3.82 -22.46
C ALA A 22 -16.05 5.19 -21.74
N TRP A 23 -16.99 5.31 -20.80
CA TRP A 23 -17.16 6.51 -19.96
C TRP A 23 -16.26 6.49 -18.71
N GLY A 24 -15.44 5.45 -18.54
CA GLY A 24 -14.59 5.29 -17.37
C GLY A 24 -15.35 4.98 -16.09
N GLU A 25 -16.62 4.56 -16.18
CA GLU A 25 -17.40 4.19 -15.00
C GLU A 25 -16.83 2.89 -14.42
N GLN A 26 -16.04 3.03 -13.37
CA GLN A 26 -15.66 1.90 -12.53
C GLN A 26 -16.94 1.25 -11.98
N ALA A 27 -16.98 -0.08 -11.95
CA ALA A 27 -18.08 -0.80 -11.30
C ALA A 27 -18.29 -0.27 -9.86
N PRO A 28 -19.55 -0.19 -9.37
CA PRO A 28 -19.81 0.27 -8.01
C PRO A 28 -18.96 -0.52 -7.02
N ARG A 29 -18.21 0.19 -6.17
CA ARG A 29 -17.44 -0.46 -5.11
C ARG A 29 -18.43 -1.14 -4.15
N PRO A 30 -18.15 -2.36 -3.67
CA PRO A 30 -18.92 -2.97 -2.60
C PRO A 30 -19.03 -2.04 -1.39
N ALA A 31 -20.14 -2.13 -0.66
CA ALA A 31 -20.30 -1.37 0.57
C ALA A 31 -19.17 -1.73 1.55
N HIS A 32 -18.53 -0.71 2.13
CA HIS A 32 -17.52 -0.94 3.15
C HIS A 32 -18.20 -1.27 4.47
N GLU A 33 -17.96 -2.48 4.98
CA GLU A 33 -18.38 -2.87 6.33
C GLU A 33 -17.31 -2.41 7.33
N TYR A 34 -17.65 -1.43 8.17
CA TYR A 34 -16.79 -1.01 9.26
C TYR A 34 -16.83 -2.07 10.37
N GLY A 35 -15.68 -2.68 10.66
CA GLY A 35 -15.52 -3.52 11.85
C GLY A 35 -15.49 -2.69 13.13
N SER A 36 -16.08 -3.20 14.21
CA SER A 36 -15.95 -2.59 15.54
C SER A 36 -14.74 -3.16 16.27
N ILE A 37 -13.73 -2.34 16.52
CA ILE A 37 -12.62 -2.70 17.42
C ILE A 37 -13.05 -2.44 18.88
N LYS A 38 -12.85 -3.41 19.77
CA LYS A 38 -13.19 -3.27 21.21
C LYS A 38 -12.21 -2.37 21.96
N SER A 39 -11.02 -2.19 21.41
CA SER A 39 -9.92 -1.45 22.03
C SER A 39 -9.03 -0.85 20.95
N ALA A 40 -8.51 0.34 21.22
CA ALA A 40 -7.53 0.98 20.36
C ALA A 40 -6.21 0.17 20.36
N PRO A 41 -5.44 0.20 19.26
CA PRO A 41 -4.09 -0.35 19.24
C PRO A 41 -3.23 0.27 20.35
N SER A 42 -2.31 -0.49 20.93
CA SER A 42 -1.38 0.04 21.93
C SER A 42 -0.56 1.20 21.32
N PRO A 43 -0.35 2.30 22.07
CA PRO A 43 0.53 3.36 21.62
C PRO A 43 1.94 2.81 21.40
N PRO A 44 2.70 3.40 20.45
CA PRO A 44 4.10 3.04 20.25
C PRO A 44 4.91 3.30 21.54
N PRO A 45 5.99 2.54 21.77
CA PRO A 45 6.85 2.77 22.93
C PRO A 45 7.38 4.21 22.92
N PRO A 46 7.59 4.82 24.10
CA PRO A 46 8.21 6.14 24.18
C PRO A 46 9.57 6.08 23.49
N SER A 47 9.83 7.04 22.59
CA SER A 47 11.15 7.20 21.96
C SER A 47 12.18 7.30 23.08
N SER A 48 13.07 6.32 23.17
CA SER A 48 14.16 6.32 24.13
C SER A 48 15.11 7.45 23.76
N ALA A 49 14.85 8.65 24.27
CA ALA A 49 15.83 9.72 24.34
C ALA A 49 16.95 9.22 25.25
N SER A 50 18.00 8.67 24.65
CA SER A 50 19.23 8.29 25.32
C SER A 50 19.76 9.53 26.04
N THR A 51 19.71 9.52 27.37
CA THR A 51 20.40 10.49 28.20
C THR A 51 21.88 10.35 27.90
N ILE A 52 22.47 11.34 27.21
CA ILE A 52 23.92 11.40 27.00
C ILE A 52 24.54 11.56 28.39
N LYS A 53 25.05 10.46 28.94
CA LYS A 53 25.99 10.50 30.06
C LYS A 53 27.38 10.36 29.46
N ASP A 54 28.15 11.43 29.58
CA ASP A 54 29.58 11.43 29.30
C ASP A 54 30.27 10.33 30.09
N HIS A 55 30.62 9.24 29.42
CA HIS A 55 31.64 8.31 29.89
C HIS A 55 32.48 7.84 28.72
N SER A 56 33.72 8.33 28.74
CA SER A 56 34.87 7.90 27.96
C SER A 56 35.07 6.37 28.03
N LYS A 57 34.36 5.62 27.20
CA LYS A 57 34.74 4.28 26.73
C LYS A 57 33.80 3.90 25.58
N ILE A 58 34.21 4.18 24.35
CA ILE A 58 33.53 3.63 23.18
C ILE A 58 33.92 2.16 23.14
N GLU A 59 33.16 1.30 23.83
CA GLU A 59 33.12 -0.10 23.47
C GLU A 59 32.41 -0.13 22.11
N VAL A 60 33.20 -0.24 21.04
CA VAL A 60 32.70 -0.56 19.71
C VAL A 60 32.20 -2.00 19.81
N GLU A 61 30.97 -2.16 20.29
CA GLU A 61 30.14 -3.31 19.96
C GLU A 61 30.13 -3.35 18.44
N ASP A 62 30.81 -4.34 17.87
CA ASP A 62 30.89 -4.53 16.42
C ASP A 62 29.51 -4.97 15.95
N ASN A 63 28.59 -4.02 15.86
CA ASN A 63 27.24 -4.23 15.39
C ASN A 63 27.34 -4.33 13.86
N PRO A 64 27.27 -5.53 13.27
CA PRO A 64 27.48 -5.73 11.84
C PRO A 64 26.39 -5.02 11.00
N THR A 65 25.30 -4.59 11.63
CA THR A 65 24.18 -3.89 11.00
C THR A 65 24.53 -2.46 10.61
N GLU A 66 25.36 -1.75 11.40
CA GLU A 66 25.70 -0.34 11.12
C GLU A 66 26.55 -0.16 9.87
N ARG A 67 27.26 -1.22 9.44
CA ARG A 67 28.13 -1.20 8.25
C ARG A 67 27.52 -1.90 7.03
N HIS A 68 26.23 -2.26 7.08
CA HIS A 68 25.58 -3.05 6.03
C HIS A 68 25.65 -2.39 4.63
N CYS A 69 25.42 -1.06 4.54
CA CYS A 69 25.51 -0.33 3.28
C CYS A 69 26.93 -0.31 2.70
N TYR A 70 27.94 -0.06 3.53
CA TYR A 70 29.34 0.01 3.08
C TYR A 70 29.87 -1.38 2.69
N ALA A 71 29.54 -2.42 3.47
CA ALA A 71 29.91 -3.79 3.16
C ALA A 71 29.31 -4.26 1.82
N SER A 72 28.03 -3.95 1.58
CA SER A 72 27.33 -4.29 0.33
C SER A 72 27.95 -3.60 -0.88
N TYR A 73 28.33 -2.32 -0.74
CA TYR A 73 29.00 -1.56 -1.80
C TYR A 73 30.35 -2.17 -2.20
N ILE A 74 31.19 -2.51 -1.22
CA ILE A 74 32.50 -3.12 -1.50
C ILE A 74 32.34 -4.50 -2.14
N GLN A 75 31.34 -5.29 -1.73
CA GLN A 75 31.07 -6.60 -2.33
C GLN A 75 30.63 -6.50 -3.78
N PHE A 76 29.85 -5.49 -4.16
CA PHE A 76 29.41 -5.29 -5.55
C PHE A 76 30.56 -4.97 -6.52
N HIS A 77 31.58 -4.25 -6.05
CA HIS A 77 32.70 -3.80 -6.87
C HIS A 77 33.93 -4.73 -6.84
N LYS A 78 33.84 -5.87 -6.16
CA LYS A 78 34.82 -6.96 -6.23
C LYS A 78 34.53 -7.88 -7.42
#